data_AF-A0A7J2QZX7-F1
#
_entry.id   AF-A0A7J2QZX7-F1
#
_cell.length_a   1.000
_cell.length_b   1.000
_cell.length_c   1.000
_cell.angle_alpha   90.00
_cell.angle_beta   90.00
_cell.angle_gamma   90.00
#
_symmetry.space_group_name_H-M   'P 1'
#
loop_
_entity.id
_entity.type
_entity.pdbx_description
1 polymer ?
#
loop_
_entity_poly.entity_id
_entity_poly.type
_entity_poly.pdbx_seq_one_letter_code
_entity_poly.pdbx_strand_id
1 'polypeptide(L)'
;MGRAIQRFVSDKWGRATFGYSVLVVLATAFFYLIYFLTSKLKIRSASNYIWLFIIGGLYVYFTLKLWDIPEEAIHFLEYGLLGFFLFKALNHHIRDKSIYFTATLFALLVGTFDEILQWITPQRYWEFRDVWLNTLSGGLFQLAIWKVIRPKIISEKINFKSFKIFTYISASCLILLGLCVLNTPQRVASYTKRIPRLSFLQKEEPMSESGYKFKDPEIGIFYSRLNPKNLQKTDNLKGRQYSQILNESINMSYDQFLREYN
;
A
#
# COMPACT_ATOMS: atom_id res chain seq x y z
N MET A 1 13.21 -4.48 6.76
CA MET A 1 13.18 -5.90 6.35
C MET A 1 13.28 -6.07 4.83
N GLY A 2 12.55 -5.27 4.03
CA GLY A 2 12.54 -5.35 2.56
C GLY A 2 13.91 -5.31 1.86
N ARG A 3 14.87 -4.47 2.26
CA ARG A 3 16.19 -4.36 1.58
C ARG A 3 17.06 -5.62 1.61
N ALA A 4 16.95 -6.44 2.66
CA ALA A 4 17.73 -7.68 2.77
C ALA A 4 17.17 -8.76 1.83
N ILE A 5 15.84 -8.87 1.76
CA ILE A 5 15.14 -9.74 0.81
C ILE A 5 15.35 -9.22 -0.62
N GLN A 6 15.27 -7.91 -0.83
CA GLN A 6 15.47 -7.26 -2.13
C GLN A 6 16.88 -7.50 -2.69
N ARG A 7 17.93 -7.35 -1.88
CA ARG A 7 19.31 -7.67 -2.32
C ARG A 7 19.47 -9.17 -2.57
N PHE A 8 18.99 -10.01 -1.66
CA PHE A 8 19.09 -11.46 -1.81
C PHE A 8 18.34 -11.99 -3.05
N VAL A 9 17.15 -11.46 -3.31
CA VAL A 9 16.33 -11.80 -4.48
C VAL A 9 16.98 -11.20 -5.72
N SER A 10 17.28 -9.91 -5.77
CA SER A 10 17.88 -9.28 -6.97
C SER A 10 19.23 -9.88 -7.36
N ASP A 11 20.03 -10.33 -6.38
CA ASP A 11 21.35 -10.92 -6.63
C ASP A 11 21.28 -12.38 -7.12
N LYS A 12 20.15 -13.10 -6.90
CA LYS A 12 20.03 -14.52 -7.25
C LYS A 12 18.85 -14.88 -8.17
N TRP A 13 17.81 -14.05 -8.21
CA TRP A 13 16.52 -14.28 -8.84
C TRP A 13 16.07 -13.00 -9.55
N GLY A 14 15.98 -13.01 -10.88
CA GLY A 14 15.51 -11.85 -11.64
C GLY A 14 14.10 -11.43 -11.22
N ARG A 15 13.78 -10.13 -11.30
CA ARG A 15 12.47 -9.56 -10.87
C ARG A 15 11.26 -10.34 -11.41
N ALA A 16 11.34 -10.84 -12.64
CA ALA A 16 10.31 -11.67 -13.25
C ALA A 16 10.07 -12.99 -12.50
N THR A 17 11.13 -13.70 -12.11
CA THR A 17 11.02 -14.96 -11.33
C THR A 17 10.35 -14.73 -9.99
N PHE A 18 10.59 -13.56 -9.39
CA PHE A 18 9.95 -13.16 -8.16
C PHE A 18 8.45 -12.90 -8.35
N GLY A 19 8.05 -12.14 -9.36
CA GLY A 19 6.64 -11.91 -9.70
C GLY A 19 5.87 -13.21 -9.95
N TYR A 20 6.46 -14.16 -10.68
CA TYR A 20 5.87 -15.49 -10.88
C TYR A 20 5.69 -16.27 -9.57
N SER A 21 6.62 -16.16 -8.63
CA SER A 21 6.49 -16.82 -7.32
C SER A 21 5.26 -16.33 -6.55
N VAL A 22 4.99 -15.02 -6.58
CA VAL A 22 3.80 -14.43 -5.95
C VAL A 22 2.52 -14.96 -6.61
N LEU A 23 2.48 -15.03 -7.95
CA LEU A 23 1.35 -15.60 -8.68
C LEU A 23 1.12 -17.08 -8.35
N VAL A 24 2.19 -17.88 -8.19
CA VAL A 24 2.09 -19.28 -7.77
C VAL A 24 1.53 -19.40 -6.36
N VAL A 25 1.96 -18.55 -5.42
CA VAL A 25 1.39 -18.50 -4.06
C VAL A 25 -0.10 -18.13 -4.10
N LEU A 26 -0.49 -17.16 -4.92
CA LEU A 26 -1.90 -16.79 -5.09
C LEU A 26 -2.72 -17.93 -5.70
N ALA A 27 -2.21 -18.60 -6.74
CA ALA A 27 -2.88 -19.72 -7.38
C ALA A 27 -3.06 -20.89 -6.41
N THR A 28 -2.01 -21.27 -5.68
CA THR A 28 -2.08 -22.34 -4.67
C THR A 28 -3.06 -22.02 -3.55
N ALA A 29 -3.04 -20.78 -3.03
CA ALA A 29 -4.02 -20.32 -2.05
C ALA A 29 -5.45 -20.36 -2.59
N PHE A 30 -5.66 -19.97 -3.85
CA PHE A 30 -6.96 -20.00 -4.51
C PHE A 30 -7.53 -21.42 -4.64
N PHE A 31 -6.73 -22.36 -5.15
CA PHE A 31 -7.14 -23.77 -5.25
C PHE A 31 -7.36 -24.40 -3.88
N TYR A 32 -6.50 -24.09 -2.90
CA TYR A 32 -6.70 -24.53 -1.53
C TYR A 32 -8.02 -23.99 -0.95
N LEU A 33 -8.38 -22.73 -1.21
CA LEU A 33 -9.64 -22.17 -0.74
C LEU A 33 -10.85 -22.85 -1.39
N ILE A 34 -10.80 -23.15 -2.70
CA ILE A 34 -11.83 -23.94 -3.39
C ILE A 34 -11.97 -25.31 -2.74
N TYR A 35 -10.87 -26.01 -2.52
CA TYR A 35 -10.86 -27.31 -1.84
C TYR A 35 -11.46 -27.21 -0.43
N PHE A 36 -11.07 -26.20 0.35
CA PHE A 36 -11.54 -25.99 1.71
C PHE A 36 -13.06 -25.71 1.75
N LEU A 37 -13.56 -24.84 0.86
CA LEU A 37 -14.99 -24.52 0.75
C LEU A 37 -15.83 -25.73 0.34
N THR A 38 -15.38 -26.50 -0.66
CA THR A 38 -16.09 -27.67 -1.19
C THR A 38 -16.05 -28.86 -0.23
N SER A 39 -14.87 -29.18 0.31
CA SER A 39 -14.59 -30.43 1.02
C SER A 39 -14.75 -30.32 2.53
N LYS A 40 -14.33 -29.20 3.14
CA LYS A 40 -14.38 -29.00 4.60
C LYS A 40 -15.64 -28.28 5.03
N LEU A 41 -15.95 -27.16 4.39
CA LEU A 41 -17.13 -26.35 4.74
C LEU A 41 -18.41 -26.81 4.03
N LYS A 42 -18.30 -27.68 3.02
CA LYS A 42 -19.42 -28.20 2.21
C LYS A 42 -20.32 -27.09 1.64
N ILE A 43 -19.74 -25.94 1.34
CA ILE A 43 -20.44 -24.79 0.77
C ILE A 43 -20.64 -25.04 -0.74
N ARG A 44 -21.89 -25.08 -1.18
CA ARG A 44 -22.26 -25.30 -2.60
C ARG A 44 -22.90 -24.08 -3.26
N SER A 45 -22.94 -22.93 -2.58
CA SER A 45 -23.58 -21.72 -3.11
C SER A 45 -22.75 -21.08 -4.22
N ALA A 46 -23.33 -20.91 -5.41
CA ALA A 46 -22.71 -20.23 -6.54
C ALA A 46 -22.24 -18.81 -6.19
N SER A 47 -23.00 -18.09 -5.34
CA SER A 47 -22.63 -16.74 -4.88
C SER A 47 -21.26 -16.71 -4.21
N ASN A 48 -20.92 -17.71 -3.39
CA ASN A 48 -19.64 -17.74 -2.68
C ASN A 48 -18.47 -17.95 -3.65
N TYR A 49 -18.65 -18.79 -4.68
CA TYR A 49 -17.63 -18.99 -5.73
C TYR A 49 -17.49 -17.75 -6.62
N ILE A 50 -18.59 -17.08 -6.98
CA ILE A 50 -18.53 -15.81 -7.73
C ILE A 50 -17.70 -14.77 -6.95
N TRP A 51 -17.99 -14.59 -5.65
CA TRP A 51 -17.21 -13.68 -4.82
C TRP A 51 -15.75 -14.10 -4.68
N LEU A 52 -15.47 -15.41 -4.61
CA LEU A 52 -14.10 -15.92 -4.59
C LEU A 52 -13.35 -15.58 -5.90
N PHE A 53 -13.98 -15.79 -7.06
CA PHE A 53 -13.39 -15.43 -8.35
C PHE A 53 -13.18 -13.92 -8.50
N ILE A 54 -14.15 -13.10 -8.08
CA ILE A 54 -14.01 -11.63 -8.10
C ILE A 54 -12.83 -11.20 -7.24
N ILE A 55 -12.75 -11.67 -5.99
CA ILE A 55 -11.69 -11.26 -5.06
C ILE A 55 -10.33 -11.81 -5.50
N GLY A 56 -10.27 -13.08 -5.92
CA GLY A 56 -9.05 -13.68 -6.48
C GLY A 56 -8.57 -12.94 -7.73
N GLY A 57 -9.48 -12.57 -8.62
CA GLY A 57 -9.19 -11.75 -9.80
C GLY A 57 -8.67 -10.37 -9.44
N LEU A 58 -9.22 -9.71 -8.42
CA LEU A 58 -8.70 -8.43 -7.91
C LEU A 58 -7.28 -8.59 -7.35
N TYR A 59 -7.00 -9.63 -6.57
CA TYR A 59 -5.65 -9.90 -6.06
C TYR A 59 -4.64 -10.13 -7.19
N VAL A 60 -5.02 -10.90 -8.22
CA VAL A 60 -4.18 -11.10 -9.41
C VAL A 60 -3.98 -9.78 -10.16
N TYR A 61 -5.05 -9.02 -10.39
CA TYR A 61 -4.99 -7.73 -11.08
C TYR A 61 -4.04 -6.74 -10.38
N PHE A 62 -4.17 -6.56 -9.05
CA PHE A 62 -3.27 -5.67 -8.32
C PHE A 62 -1.84 -6.20 -8.26
N THR A 63 -1.64 -7.52 -8.15
CA THR A 63 -0.30 -8.12 -8.21
C THR A 63 0.38 -7.88 -9.57
N LEU A 64 -0.36 -8.01 -10.66
CA LEU A 64 0.14 -7.72 -12.01
C LEU A 64 0.39 -6.23 -12.23
N LYS A 65 -0.45 -5.36 -11.64
CA LYS A 65 -0.22 -3.91 -11.67
C LYS A 65 1.06 -3.51 -10.92
N LEU A 66 1.45 -4.29 -9.92
CA LEU A 66 2.65 -4.09 -9.10
C LEU A 66 3.85 -4.91 -9.59
N TRP A 67 3.80 -5.44 -10.82
CA TRP A 67 4.81 -6.36 -11.35
C TRP A 67 6.21 -5.75 -11.42
N ASP A 68 6.29 -4.48 -11.77
CA ASP A 68 7.56 -3.76 -11.94
C ASP A 68 8.23 -3.42 -10.60
N ILE A 69 7.46 -3.50 -9.51
CA ILE A 69 7.89 -3.25 -8.14
C ILE A 69 7.52 -4.47 -7.26
N PRO A 70 8.29 -5.57 -7.36
CA PRO A 70 7.90 -6.82 -6.74
C PRO A 70 7.78 -6.74 -5.22
N GLU A 71 8.49 -5.81 -4.58
CA GLU A 71 8.37 -5.52 -3.14
C GLU A 71 6.98 -5.02 -2.74
N GLU A 72 6.33 -4.20 -3.56
CA GLU A 72 4.96 -3.73 -3.32
C GLU A 72 3.95 -4.89 -3.49
N ALA A 73 4.20 -5.80 -4.44
CA ALA A 73 3.37 -6.99 -4.62
C ALA A 73 3.43 -7.94 -3.41
N ILE A 74 4.60 -8.11 -2.78
CA ILE A 74 4.72 -8.87 -1.52
C ILE A 74 3.95 -8.19 -0.41
N HIS A 75 4.16 -6.88 -0.21
CA HIS A 75 3.48 -6.14 0.85
C HIS A 75 1.97 -6.25 0.65
N PHE A 76 1.47 -6.15 -0.58
CA PHE A 76 0.07 -6.38 -0.88
C PHE A 76 -0.41 -7.75 -0.38
N LEU A 77 0.34 -8.84 -0.62
CA LEU A 77 0.00 -10.17 -0.09
C LEU A 77 0.10 -10.24 1.45
N GLU A 78 1.14 -9.68 2.04
CA GLU A 78 1.36 -9.63 3.49
C GLU A 78 0.23 -8.89 4.22
N TYR A 79 -0.26 -7.78 3.68
CA TYR A 79 -1.40 -7.04 4.23
C TYR A 79 -2.73 -7.80 4.08
N GLY A 80 -2.86 -8.63 3.04
CA GLY A 80 -3.98 -9.57 2.92
C GLY A 80 -3.98 -10.59 4.06
N LEU A 81 -2.81 -11.19 4.32
CA LEU A 81 -2.60 -12.11 5.44
C LEU A 81 -2.78 -11.41 6.80
N LEU A 82 -2.32 -10.16 6.94
CA LEU A 82 -2.59 -9.34 8.13
C LEU A 82 -4.10 -9.19 8.34
N GLY A 83 -4.89 -9.00 7.27
CA GLY A 83 -6.35 -9.00 7.33
C GLY A 83 -6.92 -10.25 7.98
N PHE A 84 -6.41 -11.44 7.65
CA PHE A 84 -6.81 -12.69 8.33
C PHE A 84 -6.53 -12.65 9.84
N PHE A 85 -5.33 -12.22 10.24
CA PHE A 85 -4.96 -12.17 11.64
C PHE A 85 -5.73 -11.11 12.43
N LEU A 86 -6.01 -9.95 11.82
CA LEU A 86 -6.85 -8.92 12.40
C LEU A 86 -8.27 -9.43 12.65
N PHE A 87 -8.86 -10.15 11.69
CA PHE A 87 -10.17 -10.80 11.90
C PHE A 87 -10.11 -11.79 13.06
N LYS A 88 -9.09 -12.66 13.08
CA LYS A 88 -8.92 -13.66 14.15
C LYS A 88 -8.79 -13.01 15.53
N ALA A 89 -7.99 -11.96 15.65
CA ALA A 89 -7.79 -11.22 16.90
C ALA A 89 -9.06 -10.48 17.36
N LEU A 90 -9.74 -9.79 16.44
CA LEU A 90 -10.92 -9.00 16.76
C LEU A 90 -12.15 -9.85 17.05
N ASN A 91 -12.24 -11.08 16.53
CA ASN A 91 -13.35 -11.99 16.79
C ASN A 91 -13.48 -12.39 18.28
N HIS A 92 -12.45 -12.16 19.09
CA HIS A 92 -12.52 -12.31 20.54
C HIS A 92 -13.36 -11.20 21.21
N HIS A 93 -13.45 -10.02 20.61
CA HIS A 93 -14.08 -8.82 21.18
C HIS A 93 -15.33 -8.36 20.40
N ILE A 94 -15.35 -8.58 19.09
CA ILE A 94 -16.40 -8.15 18.17
C ILE A 94 -16.96 -9.40 17.50
N ARG A 95 -18.26 -9.67 17.69
CA ARG A 95 -18.96 -10.82 17.08
C ARG A 95 -20.14 -10.39 16.23
N ASP A 96 -20.04 -9.21 15.62
CA ASP A 96 -21.04 -8.69 14.69
C ASP A 96 -20.38 -8.13 13.43
N LYS A 97 -21.20 -7.74 12.45
CA LYS A 97 -20.75 -7.26 11.14
C LYS A 97 -19.77 -6.09 11.18
N SER A 98 -19.69 -5.33 12.27
CA SER A 98 -18.71 -4.25 12.36
C SER A 98 -17.27 -4.77 12.33
N ILE A 99 -17.02 -6.05 12.66
CA ILE A 99 -15.68 -6.66 12.66
C ILE A 99 -14.95 -6.44 11.34
N TYR A 100 -15.63 -6.57 10.20
CA TYR A 100 -15.03 -6.45 8.88
C TYR A 100 -14.52 -5.02 8.65
N PHE A 101 -15.33 -4.01 9.00
CA PHE A 101 -14.94 -2.62 8.85
C PHE A 101 -13.89 -2.22 9.88
N THR A 102 -14.03 -2.66 11.13
CA THR A 102 -13.05 -2.42 12.19
C THR A 102 -11.70 -3.04 11.83
N ALA A 103 -11.66 -4.27 11.32
CA ALA A 103 -10.44 -4.92 10.87
C ALA A 103 -9.78 -4.18 9.70
N THR A 104 -10.56 -3.70 8.73
CA THR A 104 -10.03 -2.85 7.64
C THR A 104 -9.44 -1.55 8.17
N LEU A 105 -10.06 -0.91 9.18
CA LEU A 105 -9.52 0.28 9.82
C LEU A 105 -8.24 -0.01 10.61
N PHE A 106 -8.11 -1.19 11.24
CA PHE A 106 -6.84 -1.60 11.82
C PHE A 106 -5.78 -1.85 10.74
N ALA A 107 -6.14 -2.40 9.58
CA ALA A 107 -5.20 -2.53 8.45
C ALA A 107 -4.75 -1.15 7.95
N LEU A 108 -5.66 -0.17 7.88
CA LEU A 108 -5.32 1.23 7.59
C LEU A 108 -4.37 1.82 8.64
N LEU A 109 -4.65 1.62 9.92
CA LEU A 109 -3.81 2.11 11.00
C LEU A 109 -2.39 1.53 10.89
N VAL A 110 -2.28 0.20 10.76
CA VAL A 110 -0.99 -0.49 10.62
C VAL A 110 -0.28 -0.04 9.35
N GLY A 111 -0.99 0.04 8.22
CA GLY A 111 -0.44 0.51 6.94
C GLY A 111 0.10 1.94 7.01
N THR A 112 -0.60 2.82 7.71
CA THR A 112 -0.15 4.19 7.94
C THR A 112 1.10 4.20 8.83
N PHE A 113 1.14 3.39 9.89
CA PHE A 113 2.32 3.30 10.76
C PHE A 113 3.54 2.73 10.06
N ASP A 114 3.37 1.69 9.25
CA ASP A 114 4.44 1.10 8.45
C ASP A 114 5.03 2.15 7.50
N GLU A 115 4.18 2.89 6.80
CA GLU A 115 4.61 3.99 5.94
C GLU A 115 5.36 5.10 6.73
N ILE A 116 4.98 5.35 7.99
CA ILE A 116 5.69 6.35 8.83
C ILE A 116 7.10 5.83 9.12
N LEU A 117 7.25 4.54 9.42
CA LEU A 117 8.55 3.91 9.66
C LEU A 117 9.40 3.87 8.39
N GLN A 118 8.77 3.65 7.23
CA GLN A 118 9.43 3.74 5.95
C GLN A 118 9.92 5.15 5.67
N TRP A 119 9.10 6.19 5.90
CA TRP A 119 9.50 7.59 5.76
C TRP A 119 10.69 7.98 6.65
N ILE A 120 10.76 7.45 7.88
CA ILE A 120 11.90 7.69 8.78
C ILE A 120 13.19 7.04 8.24
N THR A 121 13.07 6.05 7.35
CA THR A 121 14.22 5.34 6.79
C THR A 121 14.86 6.15 5.65
N PRO A 122 16.19 6.35 5.65
CA PRO A 122 16.85 7.16 4.62
C PRO A 122 16.58 6.69 3.19
N GLN A 123 16.32 7.64 2.29
CA GLN A 123 16.06 7.40 0.85
C GLN A 123 14.76 6.64 0.55
N ARG A 124 13.76 6.71 1.44
CA ARG A 124 12.39 6.23 1.17
C ARG A 124 11.45 7.42 1.12
N TYR A 125 10.42 7.28 0.28
CA TYR A 125 9.41 8.31 0.06
C TYR A 125 8.13 7.88 0.76
N TRP A 126 7.44 8.84 1.37
CA TRP A 126 6.09 8.62 1.87
C TRP A 126 5.11 8.64 0.69
N GLU A 127 4.29 7.59 0.54
CA GLU A 127 3.25 7.51 -0.47
C GLU A 127 1.89 7.15 0.13
N PHE A 128 0.91 8.05 -0.03
CA PHE A 128 -0.50 7.74 0.31
C PHE A 128 -1.06 6.57 -0.52
N ARG A 129 -0.48 6.34 -1.70
CA ARG A 129 -0.77 5.18 -2.55
C ARG A 129 -0.51 3.87 -1.81
N ASP A 130 0.60 3.78 -1.08
CA ASP A 130 1.01 2.54 -0.41
C ASP A 130 0.14 2.27 0.81
N VAL A 131 -0.18 3.31 1.58
CA VAL A 131 -1.19 3.24 2.66
C VAL A 131 -2.54 2.74 2.12
N TRP A 132 -2.97 3.26 0.96
CA TRP A 132 -4.21 2.82 0.31
C TRP A 132 -4.14 1.36 -0.15
N LEU A 133 -3.07 0.95 -0.82
CA LEU A 133 -2.89 -0.43 -1.30
C LEU A 133 -2.87 -1.44 -0.15
N ASN A 134 -2.17 -1.12 0.93
CA ASN A 134 -2.12 -1.91 2.16
C ASN A 134 -3.52 -2.05 2.79
N THR A 135 -4.25 -0.94 2.90
CA THR A 135 -5.64 -0.93 3.41
C THR A 135 -6.58 -1.75 2.51
N LEU A 136 -6.45 -1.58 1.19
CA LEU A 136 -7.25 -2.27 0.19
C LEU A 136 -7.04 -3.77 0.28
N SER A 137 -5.78 -4.24 0.40
CA SER A 137 -5.50 -5.66 0.52
C SER A 137 -6.16 -6.29 1.76
N GLY A 138 -5.98 -5.66 2.93
CA GLY A 138 -6.63 -6.08 4.16
C GLY A 138 -8.16 -6.07 4.06
N GLY A 139 -8.73 -5.04 3.41
CA GLY A 139 -10.17 -4.90 3.16
C GLY A 139 -10.73 -5.94 2.19
N LEU A 140 -10.02 -6.27 1.11
CA LEU A 140 -10.39 -7.37 0.20
C LEU A 140 -10.40 -8.70 0.94
N PHE A 141 -9.47 -8.90 1.88
CA PHE A 141 -9.47 -10.10 2.73
C PHE A 141 -10.69 -10.12 3.67
N GLN A 142 -11.06 -8.98 4.28
CA GLN A 142 -12.29 -8.89 5.09
C GLN A 142 -13.54 -9.20 4.25
N LEU A 143 -13.59 -8.70 3.01
CA LEU A 143 -14.66 -8.98 2.08
C LEU A 143 -14.72 -10.47 1.73
N ALA A 144 -13.57 -11.14 1.59
CA ALA A 144 -13.50 -12.58 1.37
C ALA A 144 -14.10 -13.35 2.55
N ILE A 145 -13.71 -13.01 3.78
CA ILE A 145 -14.28 -13.65 4.98
C ILE A 145 -15.80 -13.42 5.02
N TRP A 146 -16.24 -12.19 4.76
CA TRP A 146 -17.66 -11.83 4.81
C TRP A 146 -18.49 -12.54 3.73
N LYS A 147 -18.07 -12.51 2.47
CA LYS A 147 -18.89 -12.96 1.34
C LYS A 147 -18.65 -14.41 0.92
N VAL A 148 -17.43 -14.92 1.09
CA VAL A 148 -17.02 -16.27 0.66
C VAL A 148 -17.16 -17.29 1.81
N ILE A 149 -16.64 -16.97 3.00
CA ILE A 149 -16.67 -17.91 4.14
C ILE A 149 -17.99 -17.82 4.90
N ARG A 150 -18.49 -16.60 5.16
CA ARG A 150 -19.74 -16.34 5.93
C ARG A 150 -19.76 -17.07 7.27
N PRO A 151 -18.83 -16.77 8.19
CA PRO A 151 -18.75 -17.47 9.47
C PRO A 151 -20.02 -17.28 10.31
N LYS A 152 -20.64 -18.39 10.75
CA LYS A 152 -21.90 -18.39 11.52
C LYS A 152 -21.81 -17.73 12.90
N ILE A 153 -20.59 -17.53 13.42
CA ILE A 153 -20.34 -16.90 14.72
C ILE A 153 -20.64 -15.39 14.73
N ILE A 154 -20.75 -14.77 13.55
CA ILE A 154 -20.95 -13.33 13.40
C ILE A 154 -22.44 -12.99 13.34
N SER A 155 -22.89 -12.19 14.30
CA SER A 155 -24.23 -11.62 14.37
C SER A 155 -24.47 -10.55 13.31
N GLU A 156 -25.71 -10.51 12.81
CA GLU A 156 -26.20 -9.49 11.89
C GLU A 156 -26.37 -8.11 12.56
N LYS A 157 -26.73 -8.09 13.86
CA LYS A 157 -26.98 -6.85 14.61
C LYS A 157 -25.68 -6.32 15.21
N ILE A 158 -25.37 -5.05 14.93
CA ILE A 158 -24.21 -4.35 15.48
C ILE A 158 -24.44 -4.05 16.96
N ASN A 159 -23.48 -4.45 17.80
CA ASN A 159 -23.51 -4.15 19.23
C ASN A 159 -22.89 -2.77 19.50
N PHE A 160 -23.42 -2.04 20.49
CA PHE A 160 -22.87 -0.76 20.93
C PHE A 160 -21.40 -0.83 21.38
N LYS A 161 -20.96 -1.94 22.01
CA LYS A 161 -19.55 -2.13 22.38
C LYS A 161 -18.65 -2.20 21.13
N SER A 162 -19.07 -2.94 20.11
CA SER A 162 -18.37 -3.04 18.83
C SER A 162 -18.34 -1.69 18.11
N PHE A 163 -19.45 -0.96 18.16
CA PHE A 163 -19.54 0.40 17.61
C PHE A 163 -18.58 1.37 18.30
N LYS A 164 -18.40 1.30 19.63
CA LYS A 164 -17.38 2.09 20.34
C LYS A 164 -15.98 1.82 19.82
N ILE A 165 -15.59 0.55 19.66
CA ILE A 165 -14.27 0.18 19.13
C ILE A 165 -14.12 0.74 17.70
N PHE A 166 -15.13 0.56 16.86
CA PHE A 166 -15.17 1.12 15.51
C PHE A 166 -14.97 2.65 15.50
N THR A 167 -15.64 3.38 16.38
CA THR A 167 -15.49 4.84 16.48
C THR A 167 -14.09 5.25 16.95
N TYR A 168 -13.54 4.58 17.96
CA TYR A 168 -12.18 4.88 18.44
C TYR A 168 -11.11 4.61 17.39
N ILE A 169 -11.19 3.49 16.67
CA ILE A 169 -10.22 3.19 15.61
C ILE A 169 -10.40 4.17 14.44
N SER A 170 -11.63 4.53 14.08
CA SER A 170 -11.91 5.53 13.03
C SER A 170 -11.29 6.88 13.38
N ALA A 171 -11.52 7.35 14.61
CA ALA A 171 -10.93 8.60 15.10
C ALA A 171 -9.40 8.53 15.11
N SER A 172 -8.82 7.41 15.54
CA SER A 172 -7.36 7.21 15.55
C SER A 172 -6.77 7.27 14.14
N CYS A 173 -7.42 6.64 13.15
CA CYS A 173 -6.99 6.71 11.75
C CYS A 173 -7.06 8.13 11.20
N LEU A 174 -8.18 8.84 11.45
CA LEU A 174 -8.34 10.23 11.00
C LEU A 174 -7.32 11.18 11.61
N ILE A 175 -7.06 11.04 12.92
CA ILE A 175 -6.04 11.83 13.61
C ILE A 175 -4.67 11.51 13.03
N LEU A 176 -4.31 10.24 12.88
CA LEU A 176 -2.98 9.85 12.39
C LEU A 176 -2.75 10.32 10.94
N LEU A 177 -3.72 10.10 10.04
CA LEU A 177 -3.63 10.59 8.67
C LEU A 177 -3.59 12.11 8.62
N GLY A 178 -4.39 12.79 9.45
CA GLY A 178 -4.35 14.24 9.59
C GLY A 178 -2.98 14.74 10.05
N LEU A 179 -2.34 14.06 11.00
CA LEU A 179 -0.98 14.38 11.42
C LEU A 179 0.04 14.19 10.29
N CYS A 180 -0.09 13.12 9.49
CA CYS A 180 0.79 12.88 8.34
C CYS A 180 0.65 13.98 7.28
N VAL A 181 -0.58 14.34 6.92
CA VAL A 181 -0.87 15.44 5.96
C VAL A 181 -0.33 16.77 6.49
N LEU A 182 -0.48 17.02 7.78
CA LEU A 182 -0.02 18.25 8.41
C LEU A 182 1.48 18.27 8.70
N ASN A 183 2.22 17.18 8.51
CA ASN A 183 3.67 17.09 8.77
C ASN A 183 4.50 17.75 7.66
N THR A 184 4.32 19.07 7.49
CA THR A 184 5.04 19.87 6.48
C THR A 184 6.52 20.06 6.85
N PRO A 185 7.41 20.38 5.88
CA PRO A 185 8.82 20.67 6.15
C PRO A 185 9.05 21.72 7.25
N GLN A 186 8.19 22.74 7.32
CA GLN A 186 8.27 23.77 8.36
C GLN A 186 7.97 23.19 9.74
N ARG A 187 7.01 22.26 9.84
CA ARG A 187 6.74 21.55 11.10
C ARG A 187 7.88 20.62 11.47
N VAL A 188 8.41 19.87 10.51
CA VAL A 188 9.61 19.04 10.68
C VAL A 188 10.77 19.86 11.25
N ALA A 189 11.08 21.01 10.64
CA ALA A 189 12.11 21.92 11.12
C ALA A 189 11.83 22.46 12.53
N SER A 190 10.56 22.68 12.89
CA SER A 190 10.16 23.19 14.21
C SER A 190 10.39 22.17 15.34
N TYR A 191 9.94 20.92 15.19
CA TYR A 191 10.12 19.93 16.25
C TYR A 191 11.54 19.36 16.30
N THR A 192 12.26 19.29 15.18
CA THR A 192 13.66 18.84 15.15
C THR A 192 14.61 19.83 15.81
N LYS A 193 14.28 21.13 15.86
CA LYS A 193 14.99 22.11 16.69
C LYS A 193 14.86 21.80 18.19
N ARG A 194 13.70 21.28 18.62
CA ARG A 194 13.45 20.90 20.02
C ARG A 194 14.02 19.52 20.37
N ILE A 195 14.10 18.63 19.39
CA ILE A 195 14.57 17.25 19.55
C ILE A 195 15.72 17.00 18.57
N PRO A 196 16.98 17.32 18.94
CA PRO A 196 18.13 17.24 18.05
C PRO A 196 18.39 15.84 17.47
N ARG A 197 17.98 14.77 18.16
CA ARG A 197 18.07 13.39 17.67
C ARG A 197 17.28 13.14 16.38
N LEU A 198 16.26 13.95 16.11
CA LEU A 198 15.43 13.86 14.91
C LEU A 198 15.91 14.77 13.77
N SER A 199 17.03 15.48 13.94
CA SER A 199 17.55 16.42 12.93
C SER A 199 17.82 15.78 11.56
N PHE A 200 18.06 14.47 11.49
CA PHE A 200 18.21 13.75 10.23
C PHE A 200 16.93 13.82 9.37
N LEU A 201 15.74 13.92 9.97
CA LEU A 201 14.46 14.05 9.25
C LEU A 201 14.37 15.33 8.40
N GLN A 202 15.17 16.36 8.69
CA GLN A 202 15.23 17.56 7.85
C GLN A 202 15.87 17.29 6.48
N LYS A 203 16.64 16.20 6.36
CA LYS A 203 17.29 15.79 5.11
C LYS A 203 16.45 14.79 4.33
N GLU A 204 15.41 14.23 4.95
CA GLU A 204 14.49 13.30 4.30
C GLU A 204 13.40 14.06 3.54
N GLU A 205 12.71 13.33 2.67
CA GLU A 205 11.69 13.89 1.79
C GLU A 205 10.42 14.27 2.56
N PRO A 206 9.66 15.28 2.13
CA PRO A 206 8.44 15.71 2.80
C PRO A 206 7.32 14.65 2.74
N MET A 207 6.58 14.47 3.84
CA MET A 207 5.38 13.62 3.87
C MET A 207 4.20 14.18 3.06
N SER A 208 4.13 15.50 2.87
CA SER A 208 3.06 16.12 2.07
C SER A 208 3.61 16.66 0.75
N GLU A 209 2.85 16.47 -0.33
CA GLU A 209 3.20 16.75 -1.73
C GLU A 209 3.40 18.23 -2.07
N SER A 210 3.38 19.12 -1.08
CA SER A 210 3.80 20.50 -1.29
C SER A 210 5.32 20.51 -1.49
N GLY A 211 5.73 20.06 -2.67
CA GLY A 211 7.11 20.11 -3.14
C GLY A 211 7.61 21.54 -3.22
N TYR A 212 8.89 21.69 -3.48
CA TYR A 212 9.50 22.98 -3.70
C TYR A 212 8.89 23.63 -4.94
N LYS A 213 8.47 24.89 -4.80
CA LYS A 213 8.03 25.71 -5.93
C LYS A 213 9.26 26.22 -6.66
N PHE A 214 9.42 25.83 -7.90
CA PHE A 214 10.45 26.31 -8.80
C PHE A 214 9.88 27.41 -9.68
N LYS A 215 10.70 28.42 -9.93
CA LYS A 215 10.45 29.43 -10.96
C LYS A 215 11.64 29.35 -11.90
N ASP A 216 11.39 28.84 -13.08
CA ASP A 216 12.38 28.75 -14.14
C ASP A 216 12.03 29.76 -15.26
N PRO A 217 13.01 30.51 -15.80
CA PRO A 217 12.76 31.47 -16.86
C PRO A 217 12.22 30.85 -18.17
N GLU A 218 12.57 29.60 -18.47
CA GLU A 218 12.24 28.92 -19.73
C GLU A 218 10.97 28.07 -19.61
N ILE A 219 10.82 27.30 -18.52
CA ILE A 219 9.69 26.38 -18.32
C ILE A 219 8.61 26.91 -17.37
N GLY A 220 8.80 28.10 -16.81
CA GLY A 220 7.82 28.77 -15.94
C GLY A 220 7.80 28.23 -14.51
N ILE A 221 6.61 28.18 -13.90
CA ILE A 221 6.45 27.77 -12.50
C ILE A 221 6.03 26.31 -12.42
N PHE A 222 6.83 25.48 -11.78
CA PHE A 222 6.51 24.08 -11.52
C PHE A 222 6.81 23.69 -10.07
N TYR A 223 6.24 22.57 -9.62
CA TYR A 223 6.48 22.01 -8.29
C TYR A 223 7.24 20.70 -8.44
N SER A 224 8.29 20.51 -7.63
CA SER A 224 8.99 19.24 -7.56
C SER A 224 9.18 18.81 -6.11
N ARG A 225 9.02 17.51 -5.85
CA ARG A 225 9.29 16.92 -4.54
C ARG A 225 10.77 17.04 -4.17
N LEU A 226 11.65 16.94 -5.19
CA LEU A 226 13.09 17.08 -5.01
C LEU A 226 13.48 18.51 -4.62
N ASN A 227 14.34 18.62 -3.61
CA ASN A 227 14.98 19.90 -3.31
C ASN A 227 15.83 20.39 -4.49
N PRO A 228 16.14 21.69 -4.58
CA PRO A 228 16.84 22.26 -5.75
C PRO A 228 18.18 21.58 -6.08
N LYS A 229 18.95 21.17 -5.06
CA LYS A 229 20.24 20.50 -5.27
C LYS A 229 20.06 19.10 -5.83
N ASN A 230 19.08 18.36 -5.32
CA ASN A 230 18.75 17.01 -5.79
C ASN A 230 18.14 17.05 -7.18
N LEU A 231 17.28 18.04 -7.47
CA LEU A 231 16.70 18.24 -8.79
C LEU A 231 17.80 18.52 -9.82
N GLN A 232 18.70 19.47 -9.53
CA GLN A 232 19.82 19.81 -10.41
C GLN A 232 20.79 18.63 -10.56
N LYS A 233 21.03 17.85 -9.50
CA LYS A 233 21.87 16.64 -9.57
C LYS A 233 21.24 15.58 -10.48
N THR A 234 19.94 15.33 -10.34
CA THR A 234 19.21 14.36 -11.18
C THR A 234 19.18 14.82 -12.63
N ASP A 235 18.96 16.11 -12.87
CA ASP A 235 18.97 16.71 -14.19
C ASP A 235 20.37 16.63 -14.84
N ASN A 236 21.44 16.94 -14.10
CA ASN A 236 22.80 16.77 -14.62
C ASN A 236 23.15 15.30 -14.94
N LEU A 237 22.67 14.36 -14.12
CA LEU A 237 22.97 12.93 -14.28
C LEU A 237 22.15 12.26 -15.38
N LYS A 238 20.88 12.63 -15.51
CA LYS A 238 19.90 11.93 -16.36
C LYS A 238 19.21 12.81 -17.38
N GLY A 239 19.40 14.13 -17.34
CA GLY A 239 18.72 15.09 -18.21
C GLY A 239 18.96 14.81 -19.70
N ARG A 240 20.20 14.47 -20.09
CA ARG A 240 20.48 14.05 -21.48
C ARG A 240 19.70 12.79 -21.88
N GLN A 241 19.70 11.79 -21.01
CA GLN A 241 18.97 10.53 -21.25
C GLN A 241 17.46 10.81 -21.39
N TYR A 242 16.89 11.60 -20.49
CA TYR A 242 15.48 11.97 -20.53
C TYR A 242 15.13 12.85 -21.74
N SER A 243 16.01 13.75 -22.16
CA SER A 243 15.81 14.54 -23.39
C SER A 243 15.82 13.69 -24.65
N GLN A 244 16.64 12.64 -24.71
CA GLN A 244 16.67 11.70 -25.84
C GLN A 244 15.37 10.90 -25.91
N ILE A 245 14.94 10.36 -24.77
CA ILE A 245 13.66 9.67 -24.64
C ILE A 245 12.51 10.59 -25.10
N LEU A 246 12.46 11.83 -24.63
CA LEU A 246 11.42 12.79 -25.03
C LEU A 246 11.44 13.10 -26.53
N ASN A 247 12.61 13.28 -27.13
CA ASN A 247 12.75 13.51 -28.56
C ASN A 247 12.29 12.31 -29.39
N GLU A 248 12.61 11.09 -28.96
CA GLU A 248 12.20 9.84 -29.60
C GLU A 248 10.69 9.59 -29.44
N SER A 249 10.10 10.15 -28.39
CA SER A 249 8.69 9.98 -28.03
C SER A 249 7.76 11.04 -28.59
N ILE A 250 8.25 11.99 -29.41
CA ILE A 250 7.49 13.18 -29.79
C ILE A 250 6.19 12.87 -30.54
N ASN A 251 6.15 11.73 -31.23
CA ASN A 251 5.00 11.25 -32.01
C ASN A 251 4.21 10.14 -31.29
N MET A 252 4.63 9.74 -30.09
CA MET A 252 3.93 8.72 -29.31
C MET A 252 2.72 9.32 -28.59
N SER A 253 1.64 8.55 -28.49
CA SER A 253 0.58 8.91 -27.55
C SER A 253 1.07 8.77 -26.11
N TYR A 254 0.51 9.56 -25.19
CA TYR A 254 0.91 9.54 -23.78
C TYR A 254 0.81 8.13 -23.16
N ASP A 255 -0.23 7.36 -23.53
CA ASP A 255 -0.37 5.97 -23.09
C ASP A 255 0.69 5.03 -23.67
N GLN A 256 1.20 5.29 -24.88
CA GLN A 256 2.31 4.54 -25.46
C GLN A 256 3.62 4.87 -24.74
N PHE A 257 3.88 6.17 -24.54
CA PHE A 257 5.03 6.65 -23.79
C PHE A 257 5.14 6.02 -22.40
N LEU A 258 4.03 6.01 -21.64
CA LEU A 258 3.99 5.42 -20.30
C LEU A 258 4.15 3.90 -20.27
N ARG A 259 3.91 3.19 -21.38
CA ARG A 259 4.17 1.73 -21.43
C ARG A 259 5.61 1.40 -21.76
N GLU A 260 6.31 2.32 -22.42
CA GLU A 260 7.64 2.07 -22.95
C GLU A 260 8.76 2.58 -22.03
N TYR A 261 8.49 3.66 -21.27
CA TYR A 261 9.49 4.36 -20.46
C TYR A 261 9.16 4.45 -18.96
N ASN A 262 8.09 3.81 -18.49
CA ASN A 262 7.68 3.76 -17.08
C ASN A 262 7.85 2.35 -16.53
#